data_AF-A0A0N4WW20-F1
#
_entry.id   AF-A0A0N4WW20-F1
#
_cell.length_a   1.000
_cell.length_b   1.000
_cell.length_c   1.000
_cell.angle_alpha   90.00
_cell.angle_beta   90.00
_cell.angle_gamma   90.00
#
_symmetry.space_group_name_H-M   'P 1'
#
loop_
_entity.id
_entity.type
_entity.pdbx_description
1 polymer ?
#
loop_
_entity_poly.entity_id
_entity_poly.type
_entity_poly.pdbx_seq_one_letter_code
_entity_poly.pdbx_strand_id
1 'polypeptide(L)'
;LPTRESEWLHRNDPVWEYGFYEPEEKRIPKNKLMFREALEVLRARQEIEDDSDGPNAAKMREEARKVYEEHKAVARVDPEKLDEMWEYFRPFVRKDTQKVRSEINCRVLPLLILGYEDFSYILSRIC
;
A
#
# COMPACT_ATOMS: atom_id res chain seq x y z
N LEU A 1 19.74 -10.82 -23.90
CA LEU A 1 18.97 -10.99 -22.64
C LEU A 1 19.55 -10.00 -21.65
N PRO A 2 18.72 -9.32 -20.83
CA PRO A 2 19.23 -8.40 -19.82
C PRO A 2 20.16 -9.15 -18.87
N THR A 3 21.30 -8.56 -18.54
CA THR A 3 22.24 -9.08 -17.54
C THR A 3 22.12 -8.28 -16.25
N ARG A 4 22.49 -8.88 -15.11
CA ARG A 4 22.47 -8.20 -13.80
C ARG A 4 23.21 -6.86 -13.83
N GLU A 5 24.32 -6.78 -14.57
CA GLU A 5 25.11 -5.55 -14.74
C GLU A 5 24.35 -4.47 -15.52
N SER A 6 23.52 -4.86 -16.50
CA SER A 6 22.67 -3.93 -17.25
C SER A 6 21.52 -3.38 -16.39
N GLU A 7 20.98 -4.15 -15.45
CA GLU A 7 19.90 -3.69 -14.55
C GLU A 7 20.40 -2.63 -13.55
N TRP A 8 21.63 -2.77 -13.05
CA TRP A 8 22.26 -1.79 -12.17
C TRP A 8 22.55 -0.45 -12.86
N LEU A 9 22.82 -0.47 -14.17
CA LEU A 9 23.15 0.73 -14.95
C LEU A 9 21.93 1.64 -15.19
N HIS A 10 20.73 1.04 -15.30
CA HIS A 10 19.48 1.75 -15.61
C HIS A 10 18.63 2.05 -14.37
N ARG A 11 19.19 1.88 -13.17
CA ARG A 11 18.49 2.07 -11.89
C ARG A 11 17.85 3.45 -11.71
N ASN A 12 18.40 4.48 -12.35
CA ASN A 12 17.92 5.86 -12.28
C ASN A 12 17.19 6.31 -13.56
N ASP A 13 16.97 5.40 -14.51
CA ASP A 13 16.29 5.72 -15.76
C ASP A 13 14.77 5.78 -15.48
N PRO A 14 14.06 6.88 -15.79
CA PRO A 14 12.62 7.01 -15.54
C PRO A 14 11.77 5.96 -16.28
N VAL A 15 12.32 5.30 -17.30
CA VAL A 15 11.69 4.15 -17.97
C VAL A 15 11.73 2.88 -17.09
N TRP A 16 12.62 2.84 -16.10
CA TRP A 16 12.88 1.72 -15.18
C TRP A 16 12.48 2.06 -13.74
N GLU A 17 11.26 2.57 -13.54
CA GLU A 17 10.65 2.49 -12.21
C GLU A 17 10.61 1.00 -11.81
N TYR A 18 11.22 0.64 -10.67
CA TYR A 18 11.36 -0.72 -10.15
C TYR A 18 12.54 -1.58 -10.63
N GLY A 19 13.38 -1.11 -11.57
CA GLY A 19 14.66 -1.78 -11.87
C GLY A 19 14.55 -3.10 -12.63
N PHE A 20 13.42 -3.40 -13.26
CA PHE A 20 13.22 -4.59 -14.10
C PHE A 20 13.07 -4.23 -15.57
N TYR A 21 13.59 -5.07 -16.47
CA TYR A 21 13.30 -4.94 -17.89
C TYR A 21 11.85 -5.32 -18.18
N GLU A 22 11.06 -4.36 -18.66
CA GLU A 22 9.68 -4.59 -19.08
C GLU A 22 9.60 -4.85 -20.60
N PRO A 23 9.11 -6.03 -21.04
CA PRO A 23 8.80 -6.26 -22.45
C PRO A 23 7.69 -5.33 -22.94
N GLU A 24 7.77 -4.92 -24.21
CA GLU A 24 6.68 -4.19 -24.86
C GLU A 24 5.34 -4.94 -24.74
N GLU A 25 4.24 -4.21 -24.60
CA GLU A 25 2.88 -4.75 -24.38
C GLU A 25 2.51 -5.87 -25.38
N LYS A 26 2.95 -5.73 -26.64
CA LYS A 26 2.69 -6.69 -27.73
C LYS A 26 3.37 -8.04 -27.53
N ARG A 27 4.41 -8.10 -26.70
CA ARG A 27 5.21 -9.30 -26.42
C ARG A 27 4.77 -9.99 -25.13
N ILE A 28 3.85 -9.39 -24.38
CA ILE A 28 3.33 -9.97 -23.13
C ILE A 28 2.33 -11.08 -23.49
N PRO A 29 2.58 -12.33 -23.06
CA PRO A 29 1.64 -13.41 -23.30
C PRO A 29 0.29 -13.16 -22.61
N LYS A 30 -0.80 -13.69 -23.17
CA LYS A 30 -2.11 -13.70 -22.50
C LYS A 30 -1.99 -14.39 -21.14
N ASN A 31 -2.73 -13.91 -20.15
CA ASN A 31 -2.68 -14.41 -18.77
C ASN A 31 -1.32 -14.26 -18.06
N LYS A 32 -0.49 -13.31 -18.50
CA LYS A 32 0.70 -12.88 -17.78
C LYS A 32 0.65 -11.38 -17.47
N LEU A 33 1.20 -11.06 -16.32
CA LEU A 33 1.31 -9.72 -15.75
C LEU A 33 2.78 -9.35 -15.71
N MET A 34 3.07 -8.07 -15.91
CA MET A 34 4.33 -7.49 -15.49
C MET A 34 4.37 -7.36 -13.97
N PHE A 35 5.58 -7.33 -13.40
CA PHE A 35 5.72 -7.18 -11.96
C PHE A 35 5.15 -5.85 -11.47
N ARG A 36 5.41 -4.76 -12.21
CA ARG A 36 4.79 -3.44 -11.96
C ARG A 36 3.26 -3.50 -12.02
N GLU A 37 2.72 -4.08 -13.08
CA GLU A 37 1.27 -4.24 -13.24
C GLU A 37 0.66 -5.03 -12.07
N ALA A 38 1.33 -6.09 -11.61
CA ALA A 38 0.88 -6.86 -10.46
C ALA A 38 0.86 -6.01 -9.18
N LEU A 39 1.89 -5.20 -8.93
CA LEU A 39 1.93 -4.30 -7.78
C LEU A 39 0.82 -3.23 -7.83
N GLU A 40 0.58 -2.64 -9.00
CA GLU A 40 -0.47 -1.63 -9.19
C GLU A 40 -1.86 -2.22 -8.94
N VAL A 41 -2.12 -3.42 -9.47
CA VAL A 41 -3.39 -4.14 -9.27
C VAL A 41 -3.59 -4.55 -7.81
N LEU A 42 -2.55 -5.09 -7.16
CA LEU A 42 -2.60 -5.48 -5.74
C LEU A 42 -2.83 -4.26 -4.84
N ARG A 43 -2.16 -3.14 -5.13
CA ARG A 43 -2.34 -1.89 -4.39
C ARG A 43 -3.76 -1.33 -4.54
N ALA A 44 -4.27 -1.25 -5.76
CA ALA A 44 -5.63 -0.78 -6.01
C ALA A 44 -6.66 -1.64 -5.27
N ARG A 45 -6.49 -2.97 -5.30
CA ARG A 45 -7.36 -3.90 -4.57
C ARG A 45 -7.27 -3.73 -3.05
N GLN A 46 -6.07 -3.50 -2.53
CA GLN A 46 -5.87 -3.18 -1.11
C GLN A 46 -6.54 -1.88 -0.69
N GLU A 47 -6.46 -0.83 -1.52
CA GLU A 47 -7.10 0.46 -1.23
C GLU A 47 -8.64 0.35 -1.24
N ILE A 48 -9.21 -0.54 -2.06
CA ILE A 48 -10.64 -0.86 -2.08
C ILE A 48 -11.07 -1.60 -0.79
N GLU A 49 -10.31 -2.61 -0.37
CA GLU A 49 -10.59 -3.40 0.84
C GLU A 49 -10.13 -2.71 2.15
N ASP A 50 -9.54 -1.51 2.08
CA ASP A 50 -9.07 -0.80 3.27
C ASP A 50 -10.24 -0.29 4.12
N ASP A 51 -10.35 -0.78 5.35
CA ASP A 51 -11.36 -0.37 6.35
C ASP A 51 -11.06 1.00 7.01
N SER A 52 -10.14 1.80 6.47
CA SER A 52 -9.87 3.13 7.03
C SER A 52 -11.11 4.04 6.97
N ASP A 53 -11.55 4.58 8.11
CA ASP A 53 -12.68 5.51 8.22
C ASP A 53 -12.25 6.99 8.14
N GLY A 54 -11.23 7.27 7.32
CA GLY A 54 -10.76 8.63 7.10
C GLY A 54 -11.80 9.49 6.36
N PRO A 55 -11.81 10.82 6.55
CA PRO A 55 -12.76 11.73 5.88
C PRO A 55 -12.68 11.69 4.35
N ASN A 56 -11.56 11.22 3.79
CA ASN A 56 -11.35 11.05 2.35
C ASN A 56 -11.38 9.58 1.90
N ALA A 57 -11.59 8.62 2.80
CA ALA A 57 -11.48 7.19 2.49
C ALA A 57 -12.46 6.75 1.40
N ALA A 58 -13.70 7.26 1.42
CA ALA A 58 -14.70 6.95 0.39
C ALA A 58 -14.25 7.39 -1.02
N LYS A 59 -13.65 8.58 -1.15
CA LYS A 59 -13.13 9.08 -2.42
C LYS A 59 -11.95 8.25 -2.91
N MET A 60 -11.02 7.93 -2.01
CA MET A 60 -9.86 7.09 -2.36
C MET A 60 -10.26 5.68 -2.80
N ARG A 61 -11.25 5.06 -2.13
CA ARG A 61 -11.80 3.76 -2.56
C ARG A 61 -12.41 3.82 -3.96
N GLU A 62 -13.12 4.90 -4.28
CA GLU A 62 -13.74 5.07 -5.60
C GLU A 62 -12.68 5.31 -6.70
N GLU A 63 -11.64 6.09 -6.41
CA GLU A 63 -10.49 6.27 -7.29
C GLU A 63 -9.73 4.96 -7.53
N ALA A 64 -9.45 4.21 -6.46
CA ALA A 64 -8.81 2.91 -6.54
C ALA A 64 -9.62 1.90 -7.37
N ARG A 65 -10.96 1.94 -7.26
CA ARG A 65 -11.86 1.12 -8.07
C ARG A 65 -11.76 1.44 -9.55
N LYS A 66 -11.73 2.72 -9.93
CA LYS A 66 -11.53 3.14 -11.33
C LYS A 66 -10.19 2.68 -11.85
N VAL A 67 -9.13 2.87 -11.05
CA VAL A 67 -7.77 2.41 -11.41
C VAL A 67 -7.75 0.90 -11.63
N TYR A 68 -8.42 0.11 -10.78
CA TYR A 68 -8.49 -1.34 -10.92
C TYR A 68 -9.28 -1.77 -12.18
N GLU A 69 -10.46 -1.20 -12.41
CA GLU A 69 -11.33 -1.57 -13.53
C GLU A 69 -10.75 -1.15 -14.90
N GLU A 70 -10.07 0.00 -14.96
CA GLU A 70 -9.46 0.52 -16.20
C GLU A 70 -8.06 -0.06 -16.48
N HIS A 71 -7.50 -0.84 -15.56
CA HIS A 71 -6.12 -1.30 -15.67
C HIS A 71 -5.93 -2.27 -16.84
N LYS A 72 -4.96 -1.99 -17.72
CA LYS A 72 -4.64 -2.80 -18.91
C LYS A 72 -4.39 -4.28 -18.58
N ALA A 73 -3.80 -4.54 -17.42
CA ALA A 73 -3.48 -5.89 -16.97
C ALA A 73 -4.73 -6.69 -16.56
N VAL A 74 -5.75 -6.02 -16.01
CA VAL A 74 -7.02 -6.65 -15.61
C VAL A 74 -7.81 -7.09 -16.84
N ALA A 75 -7.74 -6.34 -17.94
CA ALA A 75 -8.34 -6.75 -19.22
C ALA A 75 -7.61 -7.93 -19.89
N ARG A 76 -6.33 -8.17 -19.56
CA ARG A 76 -5.48 -9.18 -20.22
C ARG A 76 -5.49 -10.54 -19.50
N VAL A 77 -5.77 -10.54 -18.20
CA VAL A 77 -5.63 -11.70 -17.33
C VAL A 77 -6.98 -12.14 -16.79
N ASP A 78 -7.20 -13.44 -16.79
CA ASP A 78 -8.43 -14.03 -16.27
C ASP A 78 -8.63 -13.61 -14.80
N PRO A 79 -9.86 -13.22 -14.40
CA PRO A 79 -10.15 -12.72 -13.06
C PRO A 79 -9.82 -13.74 -11.97
N GLU A 80 -10.04 -15.04 -12.23
CA GLU A 80 -9.72 -16.13 -11.29
C GLU A 80 -8.24 -16.14 -10.88
N LYS A 81 -7.33 -15.81 -11.81
CA LYS A 81 -5.89 -15.75 -11.51
C LYS A 81 -5.52 -14.52 -10.69
N LEU A 82 -6.23 -13.41 -10.92
CA LEU A 82 -6.05 -12.20 -10.12
C LEU A 82 -6.56 -12.41 -8.68
N ASP A 83 -7.62 -13.20 -8.53
CA ASP A 83 -8.15 -13.61 -7.22
C ASP A 83 -7.18 -14.54 -6.49
N GLU A 84 -6.65 -15.56 -7.17
CA GLU A 84 -5.63 -16.46 -6.60
C GLU A 84 -4.37 -15.69 -6.19
N MET A 85 -3.90 -14.77 -7.04
CA MET A 85 -2.78 -13.89 -6.74
C MET A 85 -3.08 -13.03 -5.50
N TRP A 86 -4.27 -12.41 -5.44
CA TRP A 86 -4.67 -11.61 -4.29
C TRP A 86 -4.67 -12.44 -3.00
N GLU A 87 -5.29 -13.62 -3.01
CA GLU A 87 -5.36 -14.50 -1.84
C GLU A 87 -3.96 -14.88 -1.33
N TYR A 88 -3.03 -15.17 -2.24
CA TYR A 88 -1.65 -15.50 -1.90
C TYR A 88 -0.87 -14.33 -1.28
N PHE A 89 -1.05 -13.11 -1.81
CA PHE A 89 -0.28 -11.92 -1.37
C PHE A 89 -0.95 -11.13 -0.24
N ARG A 90 -2.24 -11.33 0.00
CA ARG A 90 -3.02 -10.71 1.09
C ARG A 90 -2.36 -10.79 2.48
N PRO A 91 -1.73 -11.92 2.90
CA PRO A 91 -1.09 -12.03 4.22
C PRO A 91 0.07 -11.06 4.45
N PHE A 92 0.66 -10.48 3.40
CA PHE A 92 1.75 -9.51 3.50
C PHE A 92 1.27 -8.07 3.73
N VAL A 93 -0.05 -7.85 3.75
CA VAL A 93 -0.65 -6.56 4.10
C VAL A 93 -0.67 -6.40 5.63
N ARG A 94 0.52 -6.35 6.25
CA ARG A 94 0.63 -5.90 7.65
C ARG A 94 0.66 -4.37 7.65
N LYS A 95 -0.47 -3.77 8.01
CA LYS A 95 -0.53 -2.34 8.31
C LYS A 95 -0.07 -2.12 9.74
N ASP A 96 1.24 -1.99 9.94
CA ASP A 96 1.77 -1.46 11.18
C ASP A 96 1.35 0.02 11.27
N THR A 97 0.22 0.28 11.93
CA THR A 97 -0.24 1.65 12.16
C THR A 97 0.65 2.29 13.22
N GLN A 98 1.59 3.13 12.78
CA GLN A 98 2.38 3.93 13.71
C GLN A 98 1.47 5.02 14.30
N LYS A 99 1.07 4.84 15.56
CA LYS A 99 0.24 5.82 16.27
C LYS A 99 1.08 7.04 16.64
N VAL A 100 1.19 8.00 15.71
CA VAL A 100 1.86 9.29 15.97
C VAL A 100 1.02 10.07 16.98
N ARG A 101 1.47 10.09 18.25
CA ARG A 101 0.86 10.89 19.31
C ARG A 101 1.47 12.29 19.30
N SER A 102 0.64 13.31 19.53
CA SER A 102 1.11 14.68 19.80
C SER A 102 2.03 14.72 21.03
N GLU A 103 3.00 15.65 21.05
CA GLU A 103 3.95 15.78 22.17
C GLU A 103 3.25 15.92 23.53
N ILE A 104 2.09 16.58 23.56
CA ILE A 104 1.26 16.75 24.76
C ILE A 104 0.83 15.37 25.30
N ASN A 105 0.39 14.46 24.44
CA ASN A 105 -0.02 13.10 24.81
C ASN A 105 1.16 12.22 25.28
N CYS A 106 2.38 12.51 24.84
CA CYS A 106 3.59 11.80 25.27
C CYS A 106 4.02 12.17 26.70
N ARG A 107 3.71 13.38 27.20
CA ARG A 107 4.03 13.77 28.58
C ARG A 107 3.12 13.12 29.63
N VAL A 108 1.90 12.76 29.26
CA VAL A 108 0.92 12.13 30.18
C VAL A 108 1.03 10.60 30.20
N LEU A 109 1.61 10.02 29.15
CA LEU A 109 1.81 8.57 28.98
C LEU A 109 2.54 7.88 30.14
N PRO A 110 3.66 8.43 30.66
CA PRO A 110 4.35 7.82 31.80
C PRO A 110 3.48 7.78 33.06
N LEU A 111 2.65 8.81 33.29
CA LEU A 111 1.76 8.90 34.46
C LEU A 111 0.62 7.88 34.39
N LEU A 112 0.08 7.65 33.19
CA LEU A 112 -0.93 6.63 32.92
C LEU A 112 -0.38 5.20 33.04
N ILE A 113 0.85 4.96 32.57
CA ILE A 113 1.52 3.65 32.66
C ILE A 113 1.86 3.30 34.11
N LEU A 114 2.08 4.31 34.96
CA LEU A 114 2.35 4.15 36.40
C LEU A 114 1.07 4.04 37.27
N GLY A 115 -0.13 4.06 36.68
CA GLY A 115 -1.38 3.78 37.38
C GLY A 115 -2.05 4.97 38.08
N TYR A 116 -1.74 6.21 37.71
CA TYR A 116 -2.49 7.38 38.19
C TYR A 116 -3.78 7.54 37.36
N GLU A 117 -4.91 7.04 37.88
CA GLU A 117 -6.19 7.02 37.17
C GLU A 117 -6.96 8.36 37.15
N ASP A 118 -6.54 9.37 37.91
CA ASP A 118 -7.32 10.62 38.04
C ASP A 118 -6.80 11.77 37.16
N PHE A 119 -7.35 11.86 35.95
CA PHE A 119 -7.14 12.96 34.99
C PHE A 119 -7.45 14.35 35.56
N SER A 120 -8.32 14.44 36.56
CA SER A 120 -8.72 15.68 37.24
C SER A 120 -7.60 16.32 38.08
N TYR A 121 -6.68 15.52 38.61
CA TYR A 121 -5.55 16.03 39.41
C TYR A 121 -4.40 16.57 38.56
N ILE A 122 -4.25 16.06 37.33
CA ILE A 122 -3.17 16.46 36.42
C ILE A 122 -3.48 17.80 35.76
N LEU A 123 -4.74 18.06 35.39
CA LEU A 123 -5.16 19.31 34.77
C LEU A 123 -5.10 20.51 35.72
N SER A 124 -5.26 20.31 37.04
CA SER A 124 -5.21 21.40 38.04
C SER A 124 -3.80 21.92 38.35
N ARG A 125 -2.75 21.22 37.89
CA ARG A 125 -1.34 21.62 38.08
C ARG A 125 -0.67 22.20 36.83
N ILE A 126 -1.36 22.15 35.68
CA ILE A 126 -0.82 22.63 34.40
C ILE A 126 -1.41 24.00 34.02
N CYS A 127 -2.47 24.47 34.70
CA CYS A 127 -2.98 25.84 34.61
C CYS A 127 -2.43 26.73 35.73
#